data_AF-A0A7D9DGX8-F1
#
_entry.id   AF-A0A7D9DGX8-F1
#
_cell.length_a   1.000
_cell.length_b   1.000
_cell.length_c   1.000
_cell.angle_alpha   90.00
_cell.angle_beta   90.00
_cell.angle_gamma   90.00
#
_symmetry.space_group_name_H-M   'P 1'
#
loop_
_entity.id
_entity.type
_entity.pdbx_description
1 polymer ?
#
loop_
_entity_poly.entity_id
_entity_poly.type
_entity_poly.pdbx_seq_one_letter_code
_entity_poly.pdbx_strand_id
1 'polypeptide(L)'
;MGEFGAQSEEETEQPNIPDPPQNQPSTQWPDWCKCGYCQPMPQEIENRCCKLKSCIALTSRFAKLCLDPDVLQLCIRNSSDIRNDQEDHSTRAFRKAAYRHT
;
A
#
# COMPACT_ATOMS: atom_id res chain seq x y z
N MET A 1 9.69 -68.69 -40.45
CA MET A 1 10.69 -67.60 -40.49
C MET A 1 9.88 -66.31 -40.56
N GLY A 2 9.85 -65.40 -39.59
CA GLY A 2 10.53 -65.29 -38.30
C GLY A 2 9.66 -64.45 -37.33
N GLU A 3 10.11 -64.41 -36.07
CA GLU A 3 9.54 -63.67 -34.94
C GLU A 3 10.00 -62.19 -34.91
N PHE A 4 9.73 -61.52 -33.78
CA PHE A 4 10.08 -60.16 -33.32
C PHE A 4 9.05 -59.09 -33.76
N GLY A 5 8.25 -58.44 -32.90
CA GLY A 5 8.37 -58.12 -31.48
C GLY A 5 8.50 -56.58 -31.35
N ALA A 6 7.56 -55.91 -30.69
CA ALA A 6 7.76 -54.65 -29.94
C ALA A 6 6.41 -54.12 -29.40
N GLN A 7 6.35 -53.97 -28.08
CA GLN A 7 5.32 -53.24 -27.34
C GLN A 7 5.35 -51.75 -27.72
N SER A 8 4.20 -51.07 -27.66
CA SER A 8 4.12 -49.62 -27.66
C SER A 8 3.19 -49.22 -26.53
N GLU A 9 3.72 -48.41 -25.63
CA GLU A 9 3.14 -48.03 -24.35
C GLU A 9 1.86 -47.21 -24.53
N GLU A 10 0.81 -47.61 -23.81
CA GLU A 10 -0.45 -46.88 -23.68
C GLU A 10 -0.19 -45.71 -22.70
N GLU A 11 0.28 -44.59 -23.26
CA GLU A 11 0.57 -43.38 -22.52
C GLU A 11 -0.76 -42.79 -22.01
N THR A 12 -0.94 -42.84 -20.70
CA THR A 12 -2.14 -42.38 -20.00
C THR A 12 -2.21 -40.86 -20.07
N GLU A 13 -3.11 -40.35 -20.91
CA GLU A 13 -3.42 -38.92 -21.07
C GLU A 13 -3.99 -38.37 -19.76
N GLN A 14 -3.16 -37.70 -18.97
CA GLN A 14 -3.60 -36.94 -17.78
C GLN A 14 -4.22 -35.62 -18.24
N PRO A 15 -5.40 -35.21 -17.72
CA PRO A 15 -6.01 -33.95 -18.10
C PRO A 15 -5.18 -32.77 -17.60
N ASN A 16 -4.73 -31.93 -18.54
CA ASN A 16 -4.09 -30.64 -18.30
C ASN A 16 -5.04 -29.75 -17.48
N ILE A 17 -4.82 -29.64 -16.18
CA ILE A 17 -5.44 -28.59 -15.36
C ILE A 17 -4.66 -27.30 -15.65
N PRO A 18 -5.30 -26.22 -16.13
CA PRO A 18 -4.61 -24.96 -16.30
C PRO A 18 -4.12 -24.46 -14.92
N ASP A 19 -2.82 -24.21 -14.79
CA ASP A 19 -2.26 -23.54 -13.63
C ASP A 19 -3.03 -22.24 -13.35
N PRO A 20 -3.48 -21.98 -12.11
CA PRO A 20 -4.04 -20.68 -11.77
C PRO A 20 -2.93 -19.63 -11.95
N PRO A 21 -3.24 -18.41 -12.43
CA PRO A 21 -2.23 -17.37 -12.57
C PRO A 21 -1.67 -17.02 -11.17
N GLN A 22 -0.52 -17.60 -10.83
CA GLN A 22 0.29 -17.19 -9.68
C GLN A 22 1.01 -15.90 -10.02
N ASN A 23 0.25 -14.81 -10.13
CA ASN A 23 0.80 -13.47 -10.00
C ASN A 23 0.03 -12.73 -8.90
N GLN A 24 -0.04 -13.37 -7.73
CA GLN A 24 -0.36 -12.64 -6.51
C GLN A 24 0.95 -11.97 -6.08
N PRO A 25 1.06 -10.62 -6.05
CA PRO A 25 2.07 -10.00 -5.22
C PRO A 25 1.74 -10.46 -3.81
N SER A 26 2.49 -11.45 -3.33
CA SER A 26 2.51 -11.81 -1.92
C SER A 26 2.65 -10.47 -1.20
N THR A 27 1.62 -10.11 -0.43
CA THR A 27 1.57 -8.82 0.27
C THR A 27 2.53 -8.93 1.44
N GLN A 28 3.81 -9.02 1.11
CA GLN A 28 4.91 -9.07 2.05
C GLN A 28 5.17 -7.62 2.37
N TRP A 29 4.69 -7.20 3.53
CA TRP A 29 5.10 -5.94 4.11
C TRP A 29 6.64 -5.93 4.18
N PRO A 30 7.29 -4.79 3.91
CA PRO A 30 8.74 -4.71 3.94
C PRO A 30 9.31 -5.19 5.29
N ASP A 31 10.49 -5.79 5.31
CA ASP A 31 11.09 -6.36 6.54
C ASP A 31 11.27 -5.32 7.68
N TRP A 32 11.47 -4.07 7.29
CA TRP A 32 11.60 -2.93 8.19
C TRP A 32 10.26 -2.45 8.76
N CYS A 33 9.14 -2.85 8.16
CA CYS A 33 7.80 -2.59 8.65
C CYS A 33 7.48 -3.50 9.84
N LYS A 34 6.93 -2.90 10.91
CA LYS A 34 6.47 -3.63 12.10
C LYS A 34 4.97 -3.48 12.35
N CYS A 35 4.34 -2.47 11.76
CA CYS A 35 2.92 -2.23 11.92
C CYS A 35 2.05 -2.91 10.85
N GLY A 36 2.63 -3.34 9.72
CA GLY A 36 1.92 -3.98 8.61
C GLY A 36 1.27 -3.03 7.59
N TYR A 37 1.38 -1.71 7.77
CA TYR A 37 0.72 -0.70 6.91
C TYR A 37 1.69 0.18 6.10
N CYS A 38 3.00 -0.02 6.24
CA CYS A 38 3.97 0.75 5.47
C CYS A 38 4.10 0.22 4.05
N GLN A 39 4.37 1.14 3.11
CA GLN A 39 4.66 0.82 1.71
C GLN A 39 6.12 1.20 1.39
N PRO A 40 6.80 0.46 0.48
CA PRO A 40 8.12 0.84 0.01
C PRO A 40 8.02 2.14 -0.81
N MET A 41 8.90 3.09 -0.51
CA MET A 41 8.98 4.39 -1.17
C MET A 41 10.27 4.50 -2.01
N PRO A 42 10.30 5.38 -3.03
CA PRO A 42 11.45 5.53 -3.92
C PRO A 42 12.71 6.02 -3.21
N GLN A 43 12.58 6.87 -2.19
CA GLN A 43 13.72 7.37 -1.43
C GLN A 43 13.89 6.55 -0.15
N GLU A 44 15.12 6.13 0.16
CA GLU A 44 15.41 5.37 1.38
C GLU A 44 15.01 6.15 2.66
N ILE A 45 15.11 7.48 2.63
CA ILE A 45 14.73 8.33 3.77
C ILE A 45 13.24 8.21 4.13
N GLU A 46 12.40 7.88 3.13
CA GLU A 46 10.95 7.75 3.26
C GLU A 46 10.53 6.36 3.79
N ASN A 47 11.44 5.38 3.77
CA ASN A 47 11.20 4.03 4.25
C ASN A 47 11.23 3.98 5.79
N ARG A 48 10.18 4.54 6.41
CA ARG A 48 10.02 4.67 7.87
C ARG A 48 8.75 3.96 8.36
N CYS A 49 8.88 3.34 9.52
CA CYS A 49 7.78 2.67 10.22
C CYS A 49 7.49 3.38 11.55
N CYS A 50 6.21 3.43 11.94
CA CYS A 50 5.78 4.00 13.23
C CYS A 50 6.17 3.12 14.44
N LYS A 51 6.53 1.85 14.21
CA LYS A 51 6.98 0.86 15.22
C LYS A 51 5.99 0.56 16.35
N LEU A 52 4.72 0.92 16.19
CA LEU A 52 3.65 0.65 17.16
C LEU A 52 2.99 -0.71 16.88
N LYS A 53 2.47 -1.36 17.94
CA LYS A 53 1.68 -2.60 17.83
C LYS A 53 0.41 -2.40 17.00
N SER A 54 -0.28 -1.28 17.23
CA SER A 54 -1.38 -0.79 16.39
C SER A 54 -0.87 0.42 15.62
N CYS A 55 -0.99 0.39 14.28
CA CYS A 55 -0.49 1.49 13.45
C CYS A 55 -1.16 2.83 13.84
N ILE A 56 -0.36 3.89 13.92
CA ILE A 56 -0.87 5.25 14.23
C ILE A 56 -1.95 5.69 13.25
N ALA A 57 -1.82 5.31 11.98
CA ALA A 57 -2.77 5.64 10.92
C ALA A 57 -4.17 5.06 11.13
N LEU A 58 -4.33 4.02 11.95
CA LEU A 58 -5.62 3.42 12.28
C LEU A 58 -6.31 4.09 13.47
N THR A 59 -5.59 4.95 14.20
CA THR A 59 -6.17 5.58 15.39
C THR A 59 -7.25 6.58 14.96
N SER A 60 -8.36 6.64 15.72
CA SER A 60 -9.42 7.62 15.45
C SER A 60 -8.92 9.06 15.54
N ARG A 61 -7.89 9.29 16.36
CA ARG A 61 -7.22 10.60 16.46
C ARG A 61 -6.53 10.98 15.14
N PHE A 62 -5.83 10.05 14.51
CA PHE A 62 -5.19 10.30 13.21
C PHE A 62 -6.23 10.63 12.14
N ALA A 63 -7.32 9.86 12.07
CA ALA A 63 -8.42 10.13 11.15
C ALA A 63 -9.00 11.55 11.33
N LYS A 64 -9.30 11.94 12.58
CA LYS A 64 -9.88 13.26 12.90
C LYS A 64 -8.94 14.43 12.67
N LEU A 65 -7.63 14.27 12.92
CA LEU A 65 -6.70 15.42 12.85
C LEU A 65 -6.00 15.54 11.50
N CYS A 66 -5.76 14.42 10.82
CA CYS A 66 -4.88 14.38 9.64
C CYS A 66 -5.63 14.05 8.35
N LEU A 67 -6.85 13.51 8.43
CA LEU A 67 -7.64 13.10 7.26
C LEU A 67 -9.01 13.80 7.17
N ASP A 68 -9.47 14.45 8.24
CA ASP A 68 -10.74 15.17 8.29
C ASP A 68 -10.65 16.48 7.47
N PRO A 69 -11.43 16.63 6.38
CA PRO A 69 -11.40 17.82 5.55
C PRO A 69 -11.75 19.10 6.31
N ASP A 70 -12.69 19.05 7.25
CA ASP A 70 -13.17 20.23 7.97
C ASP A 70 -12.08 20.76 8.90
N VAL A 71 -11.37 19.85 9.58
CA VAL A 71 -10.23 20.17 10.43
C VAL A 71 -9.08 20.74 9.58
N LEU A 72 -8.74 20.09 8.46
CA LEU A 72 -7.67 20.57 7.58
C LEU A 72 -8.00 21.93 6.96
N GLN A 73 -9.25 22.17 6.56
CA GLN A 73 -9.70 23.45 6.02
C GLN A 73 -9.60 24.56 7.06
N LEU A 74 -9.98 24.29 8.31
CA LEU A 74 -9.79 25.23 9.41
C LEU A 74 -8.31 25.55 9.63
N CYS A 75 -7.43 24.55 9.58
CA CYS A 75 -6.00 24.73 9.73
C CYS A 75 -5.37 25.54 8.58
N ILE A 76 -5.79 25.30 7.34
CA ILE A 76 -5.39 26.10 6.17
C ILE A 76 -5.83 27.56 6.39
N ARG A 77 -7.12 27.78 6.68
CA ARG A 77 -7.67 29.13 6.87
C ARG A 77 -6.98 29.89 8.01
N ASN A 78 -6.77 29.26 9.15
CA ASN A 78 -6.05 29.86 10.27
C ASN A 78 -4.60 30.24 9.90
N SER A 79 -3.92 29.37 9.13
CA SER A 79 -2.54 29.64 8.68
C SER A 79 -2.49 30.77 7.65
N SER A 80 -3.44 30.78 6.72
CA SER A 80 -3.57 31.82 5.69
C SER A 80 -3.96 33.16 6.28
N ASP A 81 -4.82 33.21 7.29
CA ASP A 81 -5.21 34.44 8.00
C ASP A 81 -4.01 35.10 8.69
N ILE A 82 -3.19 34.32 9.40
CA ILE A 82 -1.97 34.81 10.07
C ILE A 82 -0.94 35.33 9.05
N ARG A 83 -0.84 34.69 7.88
CA ARG A 83 0.15 35.04 6.84
C ARG A 83 -0.37 36.03 5.80
N ASN A 84 -1.68 36.29 5.79
CA ASN A 84 -2.39 36.98 4.73
C ASN A 84 -2.15 36.34 3.34
N ASP A 85 -2.11 35.00 3.28
CA ASP A 85 -1.99 34.25 2.03
C ASP A 85 -3.36 34.16 1.33
N GLN A 86 -3.38 34.10 -0.01
CA GLN A 86 -4.61 33.82 -0.76
C GLN A 86 -5.16 32.43 -0.42
N GLU A 87 -6.48 32.29 -0.38
CA GLU A 87 -7.15 31.01 -0.11
C GLU A 87 -6.77 29.95 -1.16
N ASP A 88 -6.19 28.83 -0.69
CA ASP A 88 -5.82 27.68 -1.51
C ASP A 88 -6.59 26.44 -1.03
N HIS A 89 -7.60 26.03 -1.82
CA HIS A 89 -8.42 24.84 -1.59
C HIS A 89 -7.96 23.63 -2.42
N SER A 90 -6.75 23.66 -2.98
CA SER A 90 -6.23 22.53 -3.76
C SER A 90 -5.96 21.32 -2.88
N THR A 91 -6.08 20.11 -3.43
CA THR A 91 -5.67 18.86 -2.74
C THR A 91 -4.21 18.92 -2.26
N ARG A 92 -3.36 19.70 -2.94
CA ARG A 92 -1.97 19.95 -2.51
C ARG A 92 -1.92 20.70 -1.19
N ALA A 93 -2.75 21.73 -1.00
CA ALA A 93 -2.85 22.47 0.25
C ALA A 93 -3.30 21.56 1.40
N PHE A 94 -4.34 20.75 1.18
CA PHE A 94 -4.81 19.76 2.15
C PHE A 94 -3.73 18.75 2.55
N ARG A 95 -3.01 18.16 1.59
CA ARG A 95 -1.88 17.24 1.90
C ARG A 95 -0.80 17.93 2.73
N LYS A 96 -0.43 19.16 2.37
CA LYS A 96 0.57 19.93 3.12
C LYS A 96 0.11 20.28 4.52
N ALA A 97 -1.18 20.58 4.71
CA ALA A 97 -1.74 20.84 6.03
C ALA A 97 -1.68 19.57 6.88
N ALA A 98 -2.11 18.42 6.33
CA ALA A 98 -2.06 17.14 7.01
C ALA A 98 -0.64 16.77 7.50
N TYR A 99 0.38 16.93 6.64
CA TYR A 99 1.78 16.64 7.01
C TYR A 99 2.35 17.51 8.12
N ARG A 100 1.77 18.68 8.42
CA ARG A 100 2.21 19.53 9.54
C ARG A 100 1.62 19.09 10.88
N HIS A 101 0.57 18.27 10.87
CA HIS A 101 -0.12 17.80 12.09
C HIS A 101 0.37 16.44 12.60
N THR A 102 1.15 15.71 11.79
CA THR A 102 1.72 14.39 12.09
C THR A 102 3.18 14.48 12.50
#